data_AF-A0A7S0QDC6-F1
#
_entry.id   AF-A0A7S0QDC6-F1
#
_cell.length_a   1.000
_cell.length_b   1.000
_cell.length_c   1.000
_cell.angle_alpha   90.00
_cell.angle_beta   90.00
_cell.angle_gamma   90.00
#
_symmetry.space_group_name_H-M   'P 1'
#
loop_
_entity.id
_entity.type
_entity.pdbx_description
1 polymer ?
#
loop_
_entity_poly.entity_id
_entity_poly.type
_entity_poly.pdbx_seq_one_letter_code
_entity_poly.pdbx_strand_id
1 'polypeptide(L)'
;GVLMGRFDGDSGRPAGVYVLELLPGGPAAQSGLVQPEDMLVSVDAVDVTTWPLDEITRRLCGPPGTPVTLQFRRAHPHSPHTRLVTAELRRGAAAVLPSLSSAPGAWR
;
A
#
# COMPACT_ATOMS: atom_id res chain seq x y z
N GLY A 1 4.26 -8.84 -3.34
CA GLY A 1 3.06 -7.97 -3.35
C GLY A 1 3.12 -7.05 -2.15
N VAL A 2 2.00 -6.38 -1.85
CA VAL A 2 1.84 -5.55 -0.65
C VAL A 2 0.43 -5.73 -0.13
N LEU A 3 0.27 -5.98 1.16
CA LEU A 3 -1.02 -6.05 1.83
C LEU A 3 -1.41 -4.63 2.25
N MET A 4 -2.58 -4.18 1.82
CA MET A 4 -3.07 -2.85 2.16
C MET A 4 -4.45 -2.93 2.81
N GLY A 5 -4.70 -2.03 3.74
CA GLY A 5 -5.97 -1.91 4.47
C GLY A 5 -6.49 -0.48 4.41
N ARG A 6 -7.80 -0.32 4.22
CA ARG A 6 -8.47 0.97 4.32
C ARG A 6 -8.86 1.23 5.78
N PHE A 7 -8.56 2.43 6.26
CA PHE A 7 -9.01 2.96 7.54
C PHE A 7 -9.98 4.10 7.30
N ASP A 8 -11.07 4.14 8.06
CA ASP A 8 -12.15 5.13 7.88
C ASP A 8 -12.00 6.38 8.76
N GLY A 9 -11.03 6.40 9.67
CA GLY A 9 -10.71 7.60 10.47
C GLY A 9 -11.03 7.53 11.97
N ASP A 10 -11.55 6.43 12.47
CA ASP A 10 -12.18 6.34 13.81
C ASP A 10 -11.18 6.34 14.98
N SER A 11 -9.93 5.89 14.79
CA SER A 11 -8.97 5.65 15.89
C SER A 11 -7.84 6.68 16.02
N GLY A 12 -8.07 7.95 15.65
CA GLY A 12 -7.04 8.99 15.70
C GLY A 12 -6.00 8.93 14.55
N ARG A 13 -6.32 8.18 13.48
CA ARG A 13 -5.52 8.10 12.25
C ARG A 13 -6.41 8.59 11.10
N PRO A 14 -5.92 9.40 10.15
CA PRO A 14 -6.75 9.91 9.07
C PRO A 14 -7.27 8.77 8.17
N ALA A 15 -8.46 8.96 7.62
CA ALA A 15 -9.03 8.02 6.66
C ALA A 15 -8.11 7.88 5.45
N GLY A 16 -7.91 6.65 4.99
CA GLY A 16 -7.07 6.35 3.82
C GLY A 16 -6.57 4.92 3.80
N VAL A 17 -5.63 4.65 2.88
CA VAL A 17 -5.09 3.32 2.65
C VAL A 17 -3.71 3.22 3.26
N TYR A 18 -3.51 2.19 4.08
CA TYR A 18 -2.26 1.95 4.80
C TYR A 18 -1.69 0.60 4.41
N VAL A 19 -0.36 0.53 4.36
CA VAL A 19 0.36 -0.73 4.20
C VAL A 19 0.26 -1.50 5.51
N LEU A 20 -0.31 -2.68 5.45
CA LEU A 20 -0.40 -3.60 6.58
C LEU A 20 0.85 -4.48 6.64
N GLU A 21 1.23 -5.04 5.49
CA GLU A 21 2.33 -6.00 5.39
C GLU A 21 2.96 -5.98 3.99
N LEU A 22 4.22 -6.36 3.88
CA LEU A 22 4.90 -6.55 2.61
C LEU A 22 4.97 -8.04 2.29
N LEU A 23 4.49 -8.45 1.11
CA LEU A 23 4.62 -9.85 0.72
C LEU A 23 6.06 -10.10 0.22
N PRO A 24 6.78 -11.08 0.81
CA PRO A 24 8.12 -11.44 0.39
C PRO A 24 8.11 -11.90 -1.08
N GLY A 25 9.11 -11.47 -1.84
CA GLY A 25 9.25 -11.83 -3.26
C GLY A 25 8.44 -10.98 -4.24
N GLY A 26 7.79 -9.89 -3.80
CA GLY A 26 7.26 -8.91 -4.75
C GLY A 26 7.98 -7.57 -4.74
N PRO A 27 7.61 -6.69 -5.67
CA PRO A 27 8.43 -5.52 -6.01
C PRO A 27 8.51 -4.52 -4.85
N ALA A 28 7.45 -4.38 -4.05
CA ALA A 28 7.44 -3.49 -2.88
C ALA A 28 8.47 -3.93 -1.82
N ALA A 29 8.51 -5.22 -1.51
CA ALA A 29 9.47 -5.80 -0.58
C ALA A 29 10.91 -5.76 -1.14
N GLN A 30 11.08 -6.05 -2.44
CA GLN A 30 12.41 -6.00 -3.09
C GLN A 30 12.96 -4.57 -3.22
N SER A 31 12.08 -3.59 -3.38
CA SER A 31 12.47 -2.18 -3.41
C SER A 31 12.99 -1.70 -2.06
N GLY A 32 12.49 -2.25 -0.94
CA GLY A 32 12.88 -1.85 0.41
C GLY A 32 12.44 -0.43 0.81
N LEU A 33 11.78 0.30 -0.10
CA LEU A 33 11.30 1.67 0.13
C LEU A 33 9.96 1.66 0.89
N VAL A 34 9.09 0.71 0.55
CA VAL A 34 7.77 0.56 1.18
C VAL A 34 7.94 -0.16 2.52
N GLN A 35 7.27 0.31 3.57
CA GLN A 35 7.24 -0.34 4.88
C GLN A 35 5.80 -0.53 5.36
N PRO A 36 5.55 -1.51 6.23
CA PRO A 36 4.30 -1.55 6.99
C PRO A 36 4.09 -0.21 7.72
N GLU A 37 2.83 0.15 7.91
CA GLU A 37 2.36 1.42 8.50
C GLU A 37 2.48 2.65 7.60
N ASP A 38 3.05 2.51 6.40
CA ASP A 38 3.07 3.60 5.42
C ASP A 38 1.68 3.88 4.86
N MET A 39 1.29 5.16 4.79
CA MET A 39 0.03 5.58 4.18
C MET A 39 0.22 5.80 2.68
N LEU A 40 -0.54 5.11 1.84
CA LEU A 40 -0.55 5.35 0.41
C LEU A 40 -1.27 6.69 0.12
N VAL A 41 -0.56 7.61 -0.52
CA VAL A 41 -1.09 8.92 -0.92
C VAL A 41 -1.49 8.89 -2.39
N SER A 42 -0.55 8.48 -3.25
CA SER A 42 -0.75 8.51 -4.69
C SER A 42 -0.11 7.32 -5.40
N VAL A 43 -0.71 6.96 -6.53
CA VAL A 43 -0.30 5.87 -7.42
C VAL A 43 -0.21 6.47 -8.82
N ASP A 44 0.97 6.39 -9.43
CA ASP A 44 1.20 6.89 -10.79
C ASP A 44 0.91 8.40 -10.90
N ALA A 45 1.30 9.16 -9.86
CA ALA A 45 0.97 10.58 -9.69
C ALA A 45 -0.54 10.90 -9.58
N VAL A 46 -1.39 9.89 -9.33
CA VAL A 46 -2.82 10.07 -9.05
C VAL A 46 -3.10 9.85 -7.57
N ASP A 47 -3.73 10.82 -6.92
CA ASP A 47 -4.18 10.68 -5.54
C ASP A 47 -5.25 9.59 -5.40
N VAL A 48 -4.94 8.57 -4.59
CA VAL A 48 -5.81 7.42 -4.34
C VAL A 48 -6.28 7.34 -2.90
N THR A 49 -5.98 8.34 -2.07
CA THR A 49 -6.40 8.41 -0.66
C THR A 49 -7.91 8.24 -0.48
N THR A 50 -8.70 8.75 -1.43
CA THR A 50 -10.16 8.66 -1.44
C THR A 50 -10.70 7.45 -2.21
N TRP A 51 -9.82 6.74 -2.92
CA TRP A 51 -10.20 5.65 -3.81
C TRP A 51 -10.51 4.37 -3.00
N PRO A 52 -11.41 3.52 -3.49
CA PRO A 52 -11.62 2.22 -2.88
C PRO A 52 -10.40 1.33 -3.13
N LEU A 53 -10.12 0.43 -2.17
CA LEU A 53 -8.99 -0.51 -2.25
C LEU A 53 -9.07 -1.37 -3.52
N ASP A 54 -10.27 -1.76 -3.96
CA ASP A 54 -10.47 -2.52 -5.19
C ASP A 54 -9.93 -1.79 -6.42
N GLU A 55 -10.21 -0.49 -6.55
CA GLU A 55 -9.75 0.32 -7.68
C GLU A 55 -8.23 0.55 -7.64
N ILE A 56 -7.69 0.80 -6.45
CA ILE A 56 -6.24 0.88 -6.22
C ILE A 56 -5.58 -0.43 -6.62
N THR A 57 -6.17 -1.55 -6.21
CA THR A 57 -5.68 -2.90 -6.50
C THR A 57 -5.72 -3.17 -7.99
N ARG A 58 -6.80 -2.83 -8.70
CA ARG A 58 -6.90 -2.95 -10.16
C ARG A 58 -5.83 -2.12 -10.86
N ARG A 59 -5.58 -0.91 -10.37
CA ARG A 59 -4.59 0.02 -10.94
C ARG A 59 -3.14 -0.43 -10.69
N LEU A 60 -2.86 -0.99 -9.51
CA LEU A 60 -1.55 -1.60 -9.21
C LEU A 60 -1.36 -2.93 -9.92
N CYS A 61 -2.40 -3.77 -9.95
CA CYS A 61 -2.46 -5.06 -10.64
C CYS A 61 -2.83 -4.88 -12.13
N GLY A 62 -2.23 -3.85 -12.75
CA GLY A 62 -2.28 -3.65 -14.19
C GLY A 62 -1.40 -4.65 -14.95
N PRO A 63 -1.19 -4.44 -16.26
CA PRO A 63 -0.42 -5.36 -17.10
C PRO A 63 0.98 -5.63 -16.50
N PRO A 64 1.40 -6.90 -16.42
CA PRO A 64 2.72 -7.25 -15.93
C PRO A 64 3.80 -6.69 -16.87
N GLY A 65 4.81 -6.04 -16.31
CA GLY A 65 5.95 -5.43 -16.99
C GLY A 65 5.97 -3.90 -16.95
N THR A 66 4.87 -3.22 -16.63
CA THR A 66 4.79 -1.76 -16.64
C THR A 66 5.37 -1.15 -15.35
N PRO A 67 6.11 -0.03 -15.38
CA PRO A 67 6.48 0.69 -14.16
C PRO A 67 5.24 1.29 -13.47
N VAL A 68 5.28 1.37 -12.14
CA VAL A 68 4.31 2.08 -11.32
C VAL A 68 5.03 2.83 -10.22
N THR A 69 4.69 4.11 -10.07
CA THR A 69 5.27 4.95 -9.04
C THR A 69 4.28 5.08 -7.89
N LEU A 70 4.64 4.60 -6.72
CA LEU A 70 3.82 4.69 -5.52
C LEU A 70 4.38 5.75 -4.59
N GLN A 71 3.52 6.58 -4.04
CA GLN A 71 3.90 7.62 -3.11
C GLN A 71 3.26 7.34 -1.76
N PHE A 72 4.12 7.14 -0.78
CA PHE A 72 3.75 6.82 0.59
C PHE A 72 4.05 7.99 1.50
N ARG A 73 3.33 8.04 2.62
CA ARG A 73 3.45 9.06 3.64
C ARG A 73 3.65 8.38 4.97
N ARG A 74 4.85 8.57 5.52
CA ARG A 74 5.27 8.01 6.80
C ARG A 74 5.17 9.08 7.88
N ALA A 75 4.31 8.83 8.86
CA ALA A 75 4.26 9.63 10.08
C ALA A 75 5.35 9.11 11.04
N HIS A 76 6.29 9.98 11.41
CA HIS A 76 7.31 9.61 12.38
C HIS A 76 6.80 9.88 13.79
N PRO A 77 6.77 8.89 14.70
CA PRO A 77 6.31 9.11 16.07
C PRO A 77 7.17 10.13 16.84
N HIS A 78 8.42 10.33 16.42
CA HIS A 78 9.38 11.25 17.03
C HIS A 78 9.65 12.51 16.19
N SER A 79 8.92 12.73 15.10
CA SER A 79 9.15 13.91 14.26
C SER A 79 7.82 14.47 13.76
N PRO A 80 7.56 15.78 13.94
CA PRO A 80 6.38 16.42 13.36
C PRO A 80 6.42 16.44 11.82
N HIS A 81 7.57 16.09 11.24
CA HIS A 81 7.77 16.00 9.81
C HIS A 81 7.21 14.68 9.28
N THR A 82 6.20 14.81 8.45
CA THR A 82 5.71 13.71 7.64
C THR A 82 6.64 13.51 6.45
N ARG A 83 7.23 12.31 6.31
CA ARG A 83 8.13 12.00 5.20
C ARG A 83 7.35 11.37 4.06
N LEU A 84 7.52 11.92 2.86
CA LEU A 84 6.99 11.35 1.63
C LEU A 84 8.04 10.37 1.05
N VAL A 85 7.63 9.14 0.80
CA VAL A 85 8.48 8.07 0.27
C VAL A 85 7.95 7.69 -1.11
N THR A 86 8.72 7.98 -2.15
CA THR A 86 8.39 7.58 -3.51
C THR A 86 9.07 6.26 -3.83
N ALA A 87 8.29 5.25 -4.19
CA ALA A 87 8.75 3.93 -4.56
C ALA A 87 8.37 3.63 -6.01
N GLU A 88 9.36 3.57 -6.90
CA GLU A 88 9.18 3.09 -8.26
C GLU A 88 9.29 1.57 -8.30
N LEU A 89 8.16 0.93 -8.56
CA LEU A 89 8.03 -0.51 -8.62
C LEU A 89 7.73 -0.93 -10.05
N ARG A 90 8.21 -2.10 -10.46
CA ARG A 90 7.73 -2.73 -11.71
C ARG A 90 6.49 -3.54 -11.38
N ARG A 91 5.37 -3.28 -12.05
CA ARG A 91 4.15 -4.10 -11.98
C ARG A 91 4.53 -5.50 -12.44
N GLY A 92 4.76 -6.42 -11.51
CA GLY A 92 5.11 -7.81 -11.79
C GLY A 92 4.66 -8.62 -10.60
N ALA A 93 3.64 -9.45 -10.77
CA ALA A 93 2.97 -10.20 -9.68
C ALA A 93 2.77 -9.37 -8.38
N ALA A 94 2.54 -8.06 -8.53
CA ALA A 94 2.34 -7.14 -7.43
C ALA A 94 0.87 -7.22 -7.02
N ALA A 95 0.49 -8.35 -6.45
CA ALA A 95 -0.83 -8.48 -5.85
C ALA A 95 -0.90 -7.50 -4.67
N VAL A 96 -1.71 -6.45 -4.82
CA VAL A 96 -2.38 -5.86 -3.67
C VAL A 96 -3.48 -6.84 -3.36
N LEU A 97 -3.33 -7.58 -2.26
CA LEU A 97 -4.41 -8.45 -1.82
C LEU A 97 -5.37 -7.56 -1.03
N PRO A 98 -6.65 -7.44 -1.43
CA PRO A 98 -7.63 -6.85 -0.54
C PRO A 98 -7.58 -7.67 0.74
N SER A 99 -7.50 -6.98 1.88
CA SER A 99 -7.50 -7.58 3.22
C SER A 99 -8.41 -8.80 3.24
N LEU A 100 -7.86 -9.96 3.65
CA LEU A 100 -8.60 -11.20 3.91
C LEU A 100 -9.68 -10.92 4.97
N SER A 101 -10.83 -10.40 4.56
CA SER A 101 -12.02 -10.49 5.37
C SER A 101 -12.49 -11.93 5.26
N SER A 102 -12.09 -12.73 6.26
CA SER A 102 -12.59 -14.07 6.54
C SER A 102 -12.09 -15.20 5.62
N ALA A 103 -10.93 -15.77 5.96
CA ALA A 103 -10.74 -17.21 5.81
C ALA A 103 -10.85 -17.84 7.22
N PRO A 104 -11.96 -18.50 7.59
CA PRO A 104 -12.00 -19.29 8.81
C PRO A 104 -11.15 -20.55 8.60
N GLY A 105 -9.91 -20.56 9.10
CA GLY A 105 -9.14 -21.82 9.16
C GLY A 105 -7.62 -21.77 9.03
N ALA A 106 -6.97 -20.60 8.98
CA ALA A 106 -5.52 -20.54 8.72
C ALA A 106 -4.63 -20.28 9.96
N TRP A 107 -5.14 -20.50 11.18
CA TRP A 107 -4.29 -20.67 12.36
C TRP A 107 -4.64 -21.98 13.06
N ARG A 108 -3.99 -23.06 12.65
CA ARG A 108 -3.71 -24.21 13.50
C ARG A 108 -2.46 -24.91 13.04
#